data_AF-B7FRC9-F1
#
_entry.id   AF-B7FRC9-F1
#
_cell.length_a   1.000
_cell.length_b   1.000
_cell.length_c   1.000
_cell.angle_alpha   90.00
_cell.angle_beta   90.00
_cell.angle_gamma   90.00
#
_symmetry.space_group_name_H-M   'P 1'
#
loop_
_entity.id
_entity.type
_entity.pdbx_description
1 polymer ?
#
loop_
_entity_poly.entity_id
_entity_poly.type
_entity_poly.pdbx_seq_one_letter_code
_entity_poly.pdbx_strand_id
1 'polypeptide(L)'
;MQAWRNSQPTDDLLEIPGIGPAAVKKLGEAMIDAERITNTYMLFGKYLSLKGPDLDGHKVDIVEHNERFWHYLKIRGISAHRSAIVKAVAEKAATLFPSLYDANIYEDDSDDE
;
A
#
# COMPACT_ATOMS: atom_id res chain seq x y z
N MET A 1 3.89 -14.50 0.09
CA MET A 1 4.27 -13.23 -0.57
C MET A 1 4.77 -13.42 -2.00
N GLN A 2 5.72 -14.32 -2.28
CA GLN A 2 6.29 -14.49 -3.64
C GLN A 2 5.25 -14.79 -4.74
N ALA A 3 4.25 -15.64 -4.47
CA ALA A 3 3.18 -15.95 -5.42
C ALA A 3 2.32 -14.71 -5.76
N TRP A 4 1.94 -13.91 -4.75
CA TRP A 4 1.25 -12.63 -4.94
C TRP A 4 2.09 -11.66 -5.76
N ARG A 5 3.38 -11.53 -5.46
CA ARG A 5 4.28 -10.62 -6.16
C ARG A 5 4.34 -10.91 -7.67
N ASN A 6 4.35 -12.19 -8.06
CA ASN A 6 4.53 -12.62 -9.45
C ASN A 6 3.23 -12.81 -10.23
N SER A 7 2.06 -12.75 -9.59
CA SER A 7 0.76 -12.87 -10.29
C SER A 7 0.46 -11.62 -11.14
N GLN A 8 -0.63 -11.63 -11.91
CA GLN A 8 -1.22 -10.36 -12.36
C GLN A 8 -2.30 -9.96 -11.34
N PRO A 9 -2.33 -8.69 -10.89
CA PRO A 9 -3.42 -8.22 -10.04
C PRO A 9 -4.74 -8.25 -10.83
N THR A 10 -5.82 -8.59 -10.15
CA THR A 10 -7.18 -8.54 -10.69
C THR A 10 -7.90 -7.31 -10.16
N ASP A 11 -9.22 -7.20 -10.31
CA ASP A 11 -10.02 -6.16 -9.69
C ASP A 11 -10.46 -6.48 -8.25
N ASP A 12 -10.13 -7.66 -7.72
CA ASP A 12 -10.53 -8.10 -6.38
C ASP A 12 -9.55 -7.67 -5.29
N LEU A 13 -9.98 -6.77 -4.39
CA LEU A 13 -9.17 -6.31 -3.25
C LEU A 13 -8.80 -7.42 -2.25
N LEU A 14 -9.56 -8.52 -2.20
CA LEU A 14 -9.31 -9.64 -1.28
C LEU A 14 -8.08 -10.46 -1.68
N GLU A 15 -7.54 -10.27 -2.89
CA GLU A 15 -6.31 -10.92 -3.32
C GLU A 15 -5.06 -10.37 -2.60
N ILE A 16 -5.16 -9.16 -2.02
CA ILE A 16 -4.05 -8.47 -1.36
C ILE A 16 -3.87 -9.03 0.06
N PRO A 17 -2.69 -9.60 0.39
CA PRO A 17 -2.39 -10.08 1.73
C PRO A 17 -2.68 -9.04 2.82
N GLY A 18 -3.47 -9.43 3.82
CA GLY A 18 -3.88 -8.59 4.95
C GLY A 18 -5.16 -7.77 4.72
N ILE A 19 -5.71 -7.75 3.49
CA ILE A 19 -7.02 -7.15 3.22
C ILE A 19 -8.10 -8.23 3.35
N GLY A 20 -9.01 -8.03 4.32
CA GLY A 20 -10.22 -8.83 4.47
C GLY A 20 -11.50 -8.04 4.17
N PRO A 21 -12.68 -8.67 4.22
CA PRO A 21 -13.95 -8.03 3.86
C PRO A 21 -14.26 -6.73 4.61
N ALA A 22 -13.84 -6.64 5.88
CA ALA A 22 -14.00 -5.41 6.66
C ALA A 22 -13.14 -4.25 6.15
N ALA A 23 -11.91 -4.53 5.67
CA ALA A 23 -11.05 -3.54 5.04
C ALA A 23 -11.60 -3.13 3.66
N VAL A 24 -12.09 -4.08 2.86
CA VAL A 24 -12.76 -3.81 1.58
C VAL A 24 -13.95 -2.86 1.77
N LYS A 25 -14.80 -3.12 2.77
CA LYS A 25 -15.93 -2.24 3.08
C LYS A 25 -15.47 -0.81 3.37
N LYS A 26 -14.47 -0.64 4.25
CA LYS A 26 -13.90 0.67 4.62
C LYS A 26 -13.24 1.40 3.43
N LEU A 27 -12.56 0.67 2.56
CA LEU A 27 -12.00 1.18 1.30
C LEU A 27 -13.10 1.64 0.33
N GLY A 28 -14.24 0.96 0.33
CA GLY A 28 -15.41 1.34 -0.46
C GLY A 28 -16.19 2.54 0.10
N GLU A 29 -15.98 2.93 1.36
CA GLU A 29 -16.67 4.04 2.04
C GLU A 29 -15.86 5.34 1.94
N ALA A 30 -16.36 6.35 1.22
CA ALA A 30 -15.80 7.70 1.21
C ALA A 30 -16.91 8.75 1.04
N MET A 31 -16.66 9.98 1.49
CA MET A 31 -17.63 11.09 1.33
C MET A 31 -17.72 11.57 -0.11
N ILE A 32 -16.65 11.39 -0.88
CA ILE A 32 -16.55 11.75 -2.29
C ILE A 32 -16.31 10.47 -3.08
N ASP A 33 -17.09 10.24 -4.15
CA ASP A 33 -16.99 9.01 -4.94
C ASP A 33 -15.59 8.79 -5.54
N ALA A 34 -14.88 9.87 -5.90
CA ALA A 34 -13.52 9.80 -6.43
C ALA A 34 -12.48 9.26 -5.42
N GLU A 35 -12.80 9.24 -4.11
CA GLU A 35 -11.92 8.72 -3.07
C GLU A 35 -12.25 7.27 -2.67
N ARG A 36 -13.31 6.69 -3.24
CA ARG A 36 -13.67 5.29 -3.01
C ARG A 36 -12.65 4.40 -3.68
N ILE A 37 -12.27 3.33 -3.00
CA ILE A 37 -11.37 2.29 -3.51
C ILE A 37 -12.19 1.02 -3.59
N THR A 38 -12.62 0.67 -4.81
CA THR A 38 -13.52 -0.46 -5.05
C THR A 38 -12.83 -1.64 -5.75
N ASN A 39 -11.60 -1.44 -6.22
CA ASN A 39 -10.78 -2.48 -6.84
C ASN A 39 -9.30 -2.30 -6.51
N THR A 40 -8.51 -3.34 -6.78
CA THR A 40 -7.07 -3.37 -6.54
C THR A 40 -6.31 -2.26 -7.27
N TYR A 41 -6.63 -1.99 -8.53
CA TYR A 41 -5.94 -0.95 -9.33
C TYR A 41 -6.07 0.44 -8.71
N MET A 42 -7.22 0.78 -8.15
CA MET A 42 -7.43 2.04 -7.45
C MET A 42 -6.58 2.13 -6.18
N LEU A 43 -6.43 1.03 -5.44
CA LEU A 43 -5.55 1.02 -4.26
C LEU A 43 -4.08 1.22 -4.66
N PHE A 44 -3.63 0.59 -5.75
CA PHE A 44 -2.31 0.85 -6.34
C PHE A 44 -2.16 2.29 -6.79
N GLY A 45 -3.14 2.85 -7.51
CA GLY A 45 -3.14 4.25 -7.89
C GLY A 45 -3.05 5.18 -6.69
N LYS A 46 -3.76 4.86 -5.60
CA LYS A 46 -3.66 5.61 -4.35
C LYS A 46 -2.27 5.50 -3.73
N TYR A 47 -1.70 4.29 -3.63
CA TYR A 47 -0.33 4.10 -3.17
C TYR A 47 0.65 4.94 -3.99
N LEU A 48 0.61 4.84 -5.32
CA LEU A 48 1.49 5.59 -6.23
C LEU A 48 1.32 7.11 -6.09
N SER A 49 0.08 7.60 -5.90
CA SER A 49 -0.17 9.04 -5.73
C SER A 49 0.47 9.64 -4.48
N LEU A 50 0.89 8.80 -3.52
CA LEU A 50 1.61 9.22 -2.32
C LEU A 50 3.13 9.30 -2.54
N LYS A 51 3.63 8.86 -3.71
CA LYS A 51 5.02 9.01 -4.14
C LYS A 51 5.13 10.23 -5.06
N GLY A 52 5.83 11.26 -4.60
CA GLY A 52 6.10 12.44 -5.40
C GLY A 52 6.76 13.53 -4.56
N PRO A 53 7.23 14.61 -5.19
CA PRO A 53 7.47 15.84 -4.44
C PRO A 53 6.14 16.27 -3.80
N ASP A 54 6.14 16.59 -2.52
CA ASP A 54 5.01 17.33 -1.94
C ASP A 54 5.03 18.79 -2.44
N LEU A 55 4.12 19.61 -1.90
CA LEU A 55 3.94 21.00 -2.33
C LEU A 55 5.22 21.85 -2.21
N ASP A 56 6.18 21.43 -1.38
CA ASP A 56 7.43 22.14 -1.13
C ASP A 56 8.62 21.56 -1.91
N GLY A 57 8.37 20.60 -2.81
CA GLY A 57 9.40 19.94 -3.60
C GLY A 57 10.17 18.85 -2.84
N HIS A 58 9.73 18.48 -1.63
CA HIS A 58 10.39 17.45 -0.83
C HIS A 58 10.20 16.07 -1.44
N LYS A 59 11.32 15.41 -1.76
CA LYS A 59 11.31 14.07 -2.34
C LYS A 59 11.01 13.05 -1.26
N VAL A 60 9.80 12.49 -1.31
CA VAL A 60 9.37 11.39 -0.44
C VAL A 60 10.25 10.17 -0.69
N ASP A 61 10.95 9.70 0.35
CA ASP A 61 11.77 8.49 0.29
C ASP A 61 10.92 7.20 0.36
N ILE A 62 11.54 6.02 0.49
CA ILE A 62 10.80 4.74 0.53
C ILE A 62 10.06 4.55 1.85
N VAL A 63 10.72 4.89 2.97
CA VAL A 63 10.15 4.71 4.31
C VAL A 63 8.96 5.65 4.49
N GLU A 64 9.15 6.91 4.14
CA GLU A 64 8.10 7.92 4.20
C GLU A 64 6.92 7.57 3.30
N HIS A 65 7.15 7.03 2.10
CA HIS A 65 6.07 6.61 1.19
C HIS A 65 5.21 5.50 1.82
N ASN A 66 5.85 4.50 2.41
CA ASN A 66 5.17 3.40 3.10
C ASN A 66 4.42 3.87 4.36
N GLU A 67 4.98 4.83 5.10
CA GLU A 67 4.31 5.47 6.23
C GLU A 67 3.08 6.29 5.78
N ARG A 68 3.21 7.12 4.75
CA ARG A 68 2.10 7.90 4.17
C ARG A 68 0.96 6.97 3.74
N PHE A 69 1.28 5.82 3.15
CA PHE A 69 0.27 4.82 2.79
C PHE A 69 -0.40 4.19 4.01
N TRP A 70 0.37 3.85 5.05
CA TRP A 70 -0.20 3.34 6.30
C TRP A 70 -1.09 4.37 7.01
N HIS A 71 -0.68 5.64 7.05
CA HIS A 71 -1.49 6.73 7.58
C HIS A 71 -2.80 6.88 6.82
N TYR A 72 -2.77 6.79 5.48
CA TYR A 72 -3.99 6.75 4.68
C TYR A 72 -4.91 5.60 5.10
N LEU A 73 -4.40 4.37 5.20
CA LEU A 73 -5.19 3.21 5.65
C LEU A 73 -5.80 3.42 7.04
N LYS A 74 -5.04 3.99 7.97
CA LYS A 74 -5.53 4.36 9.31
C LYS A 74 -6.66 5.38 9.28
N ILE A 75 -6.56 6.42 8.45
CA ILE A 75 -7.63 7.41 8.26
C ILE A 75 -8.90 6.75 7.70
N ARG A 76 -8.74 5.73 6.85
CA ARG A 76 -9.85 4.88 6.38
C ARG A 76 -10.36 3.89 7.43
N GLY A 77 -9.83 3.92 8.65
CA GLY A 77 -10.22 3.04 9.75
C GLY A 77 -9.63 1.64 9.67
N ILE A 78 -8.61 1.40 8.83
CA ILE A 78 -7.89 0.12 8.75
C ILE A 78 -6.65 0.22 9.64
N SER A 79 -6.67 -0.49 10.76
CA SER A 79 -5.63 -0.42 11.81
C SER A 79 -4.94 -1.75 12.11
N ALA A 80 -5.33 -2.83 11.44
CA ALA A 80 -4.72 -4.15 11.56
C ALA A 80 -3.90 -4.51 10.32
N HIS A 81 -3.04 -5.51 10.44
CA HIS A 81 -2.27 -6.10 9.33
C HIS A 81 -1.39 -5.11 8.54
N ARG A 82 -0.91 -4.05 9.19
CA ARG A 82 -0.01 -3.03 8.61
C ARG A 82 1.06 -3.64 7.72
N SER A 83 1.92 -4.47 8.31
CA SER A 83 3.09 -5.00 7.61
C SER A 83 2.70 -5.88 6.43
N ALA A 84 1.62 -6.66 6.55
CA ALA A 84 1.13 -7.50 5.46
C ALA A 84 0.63 -6.66 4.28
N ILE A 85 -0.23 -5.66 4.54
CA ILE A 85 -0.83 -4.83 3.48
C ILE A 85 0.23 -3.95 2.83
N VAL A 86 1.01 -3.21 3.63
CA VAL A 86 2.02 -2.27 3.12
C VAL A 86 3.07 -3.02 2.31
N LYS A 87 3.61 -4.13 2.84
CA LYS A 87 4.60 -4.96 2.12
C LYS A 87 4.02 -5.54 0.84
N ALA A 88 2.77 -6.03 0.87
CA ALA A 88 2.13 -6.61 -0.31
C ALA A 88 1.94 -5.61 -1.44
N VAL A 89 1.50 -4.39 -1.13
CA VAL A 89 1.32 -3.34 -2.13
C VAL A 89 2.69 -2.82 -2.60
N ALA A 90 3.62 -2.55 -1.69
CA ALA A 90 4.94 -2.01 -2.01
C ALA A 90 5.78 -2.97 -2.87
N GLU A 91 5.91 -4.24 -2.47
CA GLU A 91 6.65 -5.24 -3.24
C GLU A 91 6.06 -5.44 -4.64
N LYS A 92 4.73 -5.41 -4.74
CA LYS A 92 4.04 -5.56 -6.02
C LYS A 92 4.22 -4.32 -6.89
N ALA A 93 4.11 -3.12 -6.33
CA ALA A 93 4.35 -1.89 -7.06
C ALA A 93 5.79 -1.80 -7.57
N ALA A 94 6.75 -2.31 -6.80
CA ALA A 94 8.16 -2.32 -7.19
C ALA A 94 8.51 -3.26 -8.34
N THR A 95 7.71 -4.29 -8.62
CA THR A 95 7.90 -5.09 -9.85
C THR A 95 7.59 -4.30 -11.12
N LEU A 96 6.76 -3.25 -11.00
CA LEU A 96 6.38 -2.34 -12.08
C LEU A 96 7.23 -1.06 -12.08
N PHE A 97 7.64 -0.59 -10.90
CA PHE A 97 8.41 0.63 -10.68
C PHE A 97 9.56 0.36 -9.70
N PRO A 98 10.73 -0.11 -10.18
CA PRO A 98 11.80 -0.64 -9.33
C PRO A 98 12.32 0.30 -8.22
N SER A 99 12.10 1.61 -8.32
CA SER A 99 12.51 2.61 -7.33
C SER A 99 11.51 2.85 -6.19
N LEU A 100 10.41 2.07 -6.10
CA LEU A 100 9.38 2.27 -5.08
C LEU A 100 9.60 1.49 -3.78
N TYR A 101 10.35 0.40 -3.78
CA TYR A 101 10.56 -0.44 -2.61
C TYR A 101 11.95 -1.08 -2.62
N ASP A 102 12.55 -1.19 -1.45
CA ASP A 102 13.78 -1.95 -1.20
C ASP A 102 13.57 -2.76 0.08
N ALA A 103 13.63 -4.10 -0.06
CA ALA A 103 13.41 -5.01 1.06
C ALA A 103 14.55 -4.96 2.07
N ASN A 104 15.77 -4.71 1.61
CA ASN A 104 16.98 -4.75 2.45
C ASN A 104 16.96 -3.65 3.53
N ILE A 105 16.25 -2.55 3.29
CA ILE A 105 16.04 -1.47 4.28
C ILE A 105 15.38 -2.00 5.57
N TYR A 106 14.60 -3.07 5.48
CA TYR A 106 13.82 -3.62 6.58
C TYR A 106 14.35 -4.96 7.10
N GLU A 107 15.47 -5.46 6.58
CA GLU A 107 16.07 -6.71 7.04
C GLU A 107 16.81 -6.52 8.37
N ASP A 108 17.36 -5.33 8.63
CA ASP A 108 18.08 -4.99 9.88
C ASP A 108 17.15 -4.78 11.10
N ASP A 109 15.84 -4.59 10.90
CA ASP A 109 14.84 -4.43 11.97
C ASP A 109 14.24 -5.77 12.45
N SER A 110 14.75 -6.91 11.97
CA SER A 110 14.19 -8.24 12.26
C SER A 110 14.92 -9.06 13.33
N ASP A 111 15.91 -8.45 14.01
CA ASP A 111 16.77 -9.13 14.99
C ASP A 111 16.71 -8.57 16.43
N ASP A 112 15.68 -7.81 16.83
CA ASP A 112 15.45 -7.48 18.25
C ASP A 112 13.96 -7.63 18.66
N GLU A 113 13.71 -8.69 19.44
CA GLU A 113 12.55 -9.06 20.31
C GLU A 113 11.15 -9.37 19.71
#